data_AF-A0A9D7EAN1-F1
#
_entry.id   AF-A0A9D7EAN1-F1
#
_cell.length_a   1.000
_cell.length_b   1.000
_cell.length_c   1.000
_cell.angle_alpha   90.00
_cell.angle_beta   90.00
_cell.angle_gamma   90.00
#
_symmetry.space_group_name_H-M   'P 1'
#
loop_
_entity.id
_entity.type
_entity.pdbx_description
1 polymer ?
#
loop_
_entity_poly.entity_id
_entity_poly.type
_entity_poly.pdbx_seq_one_letter_code
_entity_poly.pdbx_strand_id
1 'polypeptide(L)'
;MGKGHGVVIALSATESDLQRSPIVTPRPNSFTLWLLRHGVVLGDALVADAQCGQVQVMQQRGFFNVQTAIAFPYFPLVTNFGEHPVTSGLEAVVMQFATPLGSTGDSTYRITPLLSTSPKSALLSTPLQLDIQKQWTDADFTAGPQTLAVAVEGPFGNGGGARMVVMSNGNFAVNGEGQGGQLNPDNVNLLVNAVDWVSDQTGLIELRGKGVDYRPLDELTDARRSGLKWLNLLLPIALVVLYGLFRMQWRRGQRRARMAPGHVA
;
A
#
# COMPACT_ATOMS: atom_id res chain seq x y z
N MET A 1 -25.77 -20.39 -2.41
CA MET A 1 -24.54 -21.10 -2.81
C MET A 1 -24.69 -22.62 -2.98
N GLY A 2 -25.87 -23.25 -2.81
CA GLY A 2 -25.99 -24.72 -2.83
C GLY A 2 -25.89 -25.47 -4.18
N LYS A 3 -25.28 -24.89 -5.22
CA LYS A 3 -25.15 -25.54 -6.56
C LYS A 3 -23.74 -25.46 -7.18
N GLY A 4 -22.69 -25.22 -6.37
CA GLY A 4 -21.31 -25.14 -6.89
C GLY A 4 -20.97 -23.83 -7.62
N HIS A 5 -21.81 -22.80 -7.46
CA HIS A 5 -21.52 -21.47 -7.99
C HIS A 5 -20.62 -20.69 -7.02
N GLY A 6 -19.62 -20.00 -7.57
CA GLY A 6 -18.83 -19.07 -6.78
C GLY A 6 -19.49 -17.69 -6.65
N VAL A 7 -19.02 -16.90 -5.69
CA VAL A 7 -19.52 -15.52 -5.46
C VAL A 7 -18.37 -14.58 -5.17
N VAL A 8 -18.38 -13.41 -5.79
CA VAL A 8 -17.51 -12.29 -5.42
C VAL A 8 -18.34 -11.31 -4.59
N ILE A 9 -17.81 -10.92 -3.43
CA ILE A 9 -18.45 -10.04 -2.48
C ILE A 9 -17.49 -8.89 -2.18
N ALA A 10 -17.95 -7.66 -2.40
CA ALA A 10 -17.25 -6.46 -1.97
C ALA A 10 -18.20 -5.67 -1.06
N LEU A 11 -17.84 -5.57 0.22
CA LEU A 11 -18.71 -5.02 1.27
C LEU A 11 -17.99 -3.88 1.96
N SER A 12 -18.59 -2.69 1.94
CA SER A 12 -18.10 -1.56 2.72
C SER A 12 -18.75 -1.59 4.10
N ALA A 13 -17.95 -1.91 5.12
CA ALA A 13 -18.37 -1.86 6.54
C ALA A 13 -18.38 -0.43 7.10
N THR A 14 -17.86 0.53 6.34
CA THR A 14 -17.81 1.95 6.65
C THR A 14 -18.39 2.77 5.51
N GLU A 15 -18.85 3.96 5.84
CA GLU A 15 -19.32 4.96 4.89
C GLU A 15 -18.61 6.28 5.17
N SER A 16 -18.29 7.01 4.12
CA SER A 16 -17.70 8.35 4.21
C SER A 16 -18.23 9.21 3.08
N ASP A 17 -18.57 10.46 3.40
CA ASP A 17 -18.91 11.49 2.40
C ASP A 17 -17.93 12.65 2.57
N LEU A 18 -16.81 12.58 1.84
CA LEU A 18 -15.78 13.62 1.87
C LEU A 18 -16.28 15.01 1.43
N GLN A 19 -17.46 15.10 0.79
CA GLN A 19 -18.02 16.35 0.31
C GLN A 19 -18.89 17.06 1.35
N ARG A 20 -19.62 16.30 2.18
CA ARG A 20 -20.53 16.86 3.20
C ARG A 20 -19.95 16.90 4.59
N SER A 21 -19.19 15.88 4.98
CA SER A 21 -18.59 15.79 6.32
C SER A 21 -17.44 14.81 6.30
N PRO A 22 -16.22 15.21 6.73
CA PRO A 22 -15.06 14.32 6.75
C PRO A 22 -15.18 13.32 7.93
N ILE A 23 -16.29 12.60 8.04
CA ILE A 23 -16.54 11.59 9.06
C ILE A 23 -16.70 10.26 8.35
N VAL A 24 -16.01 9.25 8.87
CA VAL A 24 -16.21 7.85 8.52
C VAL A 24 -17.08 7.23 9.61
N THR A 25 -18.24 6.72 9.24
CA THR A 25 -19.15 6.05 10.18
C THR A 25 -19.22 4.55 9.88
N PRO A 26 -19.45 3.71 10.90
CA PRO A 26 -19.76 2.32 10.66
C PRO A 26 -21.09 2.21 9.89
N ARG A 27 -21.13 1.31 8.90
CA ARG A 27 -22.33 0.97 8.13
C ARG A 27 -22.80 -0.43 8.53
N PRO A 28 -23.88 -0.55 9.32
CA PRO A 28 -24.44 -1.84 9.69
C PRO A 28 -24.84 -2.63 8.44
N ASN A 29 -24.46 -3.90 8.38
CA ASN A 29 -24.87 -4.78 7.29
C ASN A 29 -25.25 -6.16 7.83
N SER A 30 -26.26 -6.78 7.22
CA SER A 30 -26.73 -8.13 7.59
C SER A 30 -25.80 -9.24 7.07
N PHE A 31 -24.84 -8.90 6.21
CA PHE A 31 -23.90 -9.84 5.62
C PHE A 31 -22.76 -10.24 6.57
N THR A 32 -22.45 -9.45 7.61
CA THR A 32 -21.44 -9.80 8.61
C THR A 32 -21.71 -11.17 9.26
N LEU A 33 -22.95 -11.42 9.69
CA LEU A 33 -23.32 -12.72 10.28
C LEU A 33 -23.26 -13.87 9.28
N TRP A 34 -23.56 -13.58 8.00
CA TRP A 34 -23.45 -14.57 6.95
C TRP A 34 -21.99 -14.91 6.64
N LEU A 35 -21.10 -13.93 6.56
CA LEU A 35 -19.65 -14.12 6.39
C LEU A 35 -19.05 -14.90 7.56
N LEU A 36 -19.47 -14.59 8.79
CA LEU A 36 -18.99 -15.27 10.00
C LEU A 36 -19.29 -16.77 9.98
N ARG A 37 -20.47 -17.16 9.48
CA ARG A 37 -20.84 -18.59 9.28
C ARG A 37 -19.96 -19.30 8.25
N HIS A 38 -19.31 -18.55 7.37
CA HIS A 38 -18.35 -19.04 6.37
C HIS A 38 -16.90 -18.79 6.79
N GLY A 39 -16.67 -18.54 8.08
CA GLY A 39 -15.34 -18.40 8.68
C GLY A 39 -14.68 -17.03 8.49
N VAL A 40 -15.33 -16.08 7.78
CA VAL A 40 -14.77 -14.74 7.54
C VAL A 40 -15.32 -13.74 8.56
N VAL A 41 -14.40 -13.07 9.27
CA VAL A 41 -14.74 -12.01 10.23
C VAL A 41 -14.53 -10.66 9.57
N LEU A 42 -15.56 -9.83 9.52
CA LEU A 42 -15.46 -8.45 9.04
C LEU A 42 -15.24 -7.50 10.22
N GLY A 43 -14.12 -6.79 10.23
CA GLY A 43 -13.83 -5.78 11.24
C GLY A 43 -14.63 -4.49 11.03
N ASP A 44 -14.74 -3.72 12.11
CA ASP A 44 -15.46 -2.44 12.19
C ASP A 44 -14.53 -1.22 12.30
N ALA A 45 -13.23 -1.46 12.50
CA ALA A 45 -12.20 -0.44 12.45
C ALA A 45 -11.83 -0.07 11.01
N LEU A 46 -11.53 1.21 10.80
CA LEU A 46 -10.96 1.71 9.57
C LEU A 46 -9.46 1.39 9.55
N VAL A 47 -8.98 0.84 8.44
CA VAL A 47 -7.55 0.60 8.22
C VAL A 47 -6.89 1.86 7.67
N ALA A 48 -5.81 2.29 8.31
CA ALA A 48 -4.88 3.26 7.76
C ALA A 48 -3.51 2.61 7.54
N ASP A 49 -2.80 3.00 6.49
CA ASP A 49 -1.48 2.45 6.15
C ASP A 49 -0.52 3.60 5.82
N ALA A 50 0.73 3.48 6.28
CA ALA A 50 1.78 4.40 5.86
C ALA A 50 2.02 4.31 4.34
N GLN A 51 1.92 3.10 3.77
CA GLN A 51 1.94 2.88 2.34
C GLN A 51 0.55 3.13 1.75
N CYS A 52 0.32 4.35 1.26
CA CYS A 52 -1.02 4.80 0.85
C CYS A 52 -1.02 5.61 -0.44
N GLY A 53 -2.22 5.76 -1.00
CA GLY A 53 -2.52 6.67 -2.09
C GLY A 53 -2.45 8.14 -1.68
N GLN A 54 -2.67 9.02 -2.66
CA GLN A 54 -2.70 10.46 -2.46
C GLN A 54 -4.03 11.04 -2.91
N VAL A 55 -4.45 12.12 -2.26
CA VAL A 55 -5.63 12.91 -2.65
C VAL A 55 -5.23 14.34 -2.96
N GLN A 56 -5.91 14.93 -3.95
CA GLN A 56 -5.70 16.33 -4.33
C GLN A 56 -6.62 17.21 -3.50
N VAL A 57 -6.03 18.12 -2.72
CA VAL A 57 -6.79 19.10 -1.93
C VAL A 57 -6.44 20.52 -2.36
N MET A 58 -7.46 21.38 -2.42
CA MET A 58 -7.26 22.81 -2.64
C MET A 58 -6.86 23.45 -1.32
N GLN A 59 -5.64 23.96 -1.23
CA GLN A 59 -5.16 24.72 -0.08
C GLN A 59 -5.04 26.19 -0.44
N GLN A 60 -5.55 27.05 0.43
CA GLN A 60 -5.37 28.49 0.31
C GLN A 60 -3.96 28.85 0.81
N ARG A 61 -3.08 29.28 -0.10
CA ARG A 61 -1.77 29.86 0.22
C ARG A 61 -1.83 31.36 -0.01
N GLY A 62 -2.14 32.09 1.06
CA GLY A 62 -2.34 33.55 1.01
C GLY A 62 -3.54 33.90 0.13
N PHE A 63 -3.29 34.60 -0.98
CA PHE A 63 -4.34 35.04 -1.92
C PHE A 63 -4.61 34.02 -3.06
N PHE A 64 -3.85 32.93 -3.14
CA PHE A 64 -4.00 31.93 -4.21
C PHE A 64 -4.49 30.60 -3.65
N ASN A 65 -5.40 29.93 -4.37
CA ASN A 65 -5.72 28.53 -4.13
C ASN A 65 -4.77 27.67 -4.96
N VAL A 66 -4.04 26.78 -4.28
CA VAL A 66 -3.11 25.84 -4.92
C VAL A 66 -3.63 24.44 -4.67
N GLN A 67 -3.69 23.64 -5.73
CA GLN A 67 -3.97 22.22 -5.63
C GLN A 67 -2.69 21.49 -5.21
N THR A 68 -2.73 20.79 -4.08
CA THR A 68 -1.59 20.00 -3.57
C THR A 68 -2.00 18.56 -3.35
N ALA A 69 -1.17 17.63 -3.80
CA ALA A 69 -1.33 16.21 -3.50
C ALA A 69 -0.80 15.93 -2.09
N ILE A 70 -1.62 15.34 -1.24
CA ILE A 70 -1.24 14.92 0.10
C ILE A 70 -1.41 13.40 0.24
N ALA A 71 -0.52 12.76 1.00
CA ALA A 71 -0.67 11.36 1.36
C ALA A 71 -1.97 11.16 2.16
N PHE A 72 -2.70 10.09 1.85
CA PHE A 72 -3.99 9.81 2.46
C PHE A 72 -4.01 8.38 3.02
N PRO A 73 -3.55 8.18 4.27
CA PRO A 73 -3.38 6.85 4.88
C PRO A 73 -4.62 5.96 4.87
N TYR A 74 -5.80 6.54 4.77
CA TYR A 74 -7.09 5.84 4.68
C TYR A 74 -7.31 5.11 3.35
N PHE A 75 -6.43 5.32 2.36
CA PHE A 75 -6.39 4.61 1.07
C PHE A 75 -5.12 3.73 0.98
N PRO A 76 -5.03 2.61 1.72
CA PRO A 76 -3.92 1.68 1.59
C PRO A 76 -3.60 1.34 0.12
N LEU A 77 -2.33 1.47 -0.23
CA LEU A 77 -1.78 1.04 -1.51
C LEU A 77 -1.13 -0.33 -1.29
N VAL A 78 -1.86 -1.39 -1.61
CA VAL A 78 -1.45 -2.77 -1.36
C VAL A 78 -0.54 -3.28 -2.47
N THR A 79 0.66 -3.72 -2.08
CA THR A 79 1.63 -4.42 -2.94
C THR A 79 2.03 -5.78 -2.36
N ASN A 80 1.50 -6.15 -1.20
CA ASN A 80 1.73 -7.44 -0.56
C ASN A 80 0.55 -8.37 -0.84
N PHE A 81 0.74 -9.24 -1.84
CA PHE A 81 -0.29 -10.14 -2.33
C PHE A 81 -0.04 -11.58 -1.89
N GLY A 82 -1.10 -12.31 -1.55
CA GLY A 82 -1.01 -13.75 -1.34
C GLY A 82 -0.76 -14.49 -2.66
N GLU A 83 -0.11 -15.65 -2.61
CA GLU A 83 0.05 -16.52 -3.78
C GLU A 83 -1.31 -17.14 -4.17
N HIS A 84 -1.97 -16.56 -5.18
CA HIS A 84 -3.29 -16.99 -5.61
C HIS A 84 -3.60 -16.55 -7.06
N PRO A 85 -4.40 -17.28 -7.84
CA PRO A 85 -4.78 -16.82 -9.18
C PRO A 85 -5.45 -15.43 -9.18
N VAL A 86 -6.26 -15.13 -8.17
CA VAL A 86 -6.95 -13.83 -8.05
C VAL A 86 -5.98 -12.64 -8.00
N THR A 87 -4.78 -12.84 -7.48
CA THR A 87 -3.74 -11.80 -7.33
C THR A 87 -2.68 -11.85 -8.43
N SER A 88 -2.81 -12.74 -9.42
CA SER A 88 -1.83 -12.89 -10.48
C SER A 88 -1.73 -11.64 -11.36
N GLY A 89 -0.50 -11.16 -11.58
CA GLY A 89 -0.20 -10.02 -12.43
C GLY A 89 -0.63 -8.66 -11.87
N LEU A 90 -1.01 -8.59 -10.59
CA LEU A 90 -1.28 -7.31 -9.92
C LEU A 90 0.05 -6.70 -9.44
N GLU A 91 0.21 -5.39 -9.63
CA GLU A 91 1.37 -4.64 -9.14
C GLU A 91 1.01 -3.85 -7.88
N ALA A 92 -0.11 -3.11 -7.92
CA ALA A 92 -0.55 -2.30 -6.79
C ALA A 92 -2.08 -2.07 -6.80
N VAL A 93 -2.75 -2.44 -5.71
CA VAL A 93 -4.20 -2.24 -5.55
C VAL A 93 -4.47 -1.15 -4.51
N VAL A 94 -5.32 -0.16 -4.84
CA VAL A 94 -5.72 0.88 -3.89
C VAL A 94 -7.05 0.50 -3.25
N MET A 95 -7.06 0.33 -1.93
CA MET A 95 -8.29 0.03 -1.18
C MET A 95 -8.75 1.28 -0.43
N GLN A 96 -9.82 1.92 -0.89
CA GLN A 96 -10.36 3.11 -0.24
C GLN A 96 -11.18 2.71 0.99
N PHE A 97 -10.98 3.40 2.13
CA PHE A 97 -11.75 3.22 3.35
C PHE A 97 -11.95 1.75 3.75
N ALA A 98 -10.88 0.97 3.66
CA ALA A 98 -10.91 -0.46 3.90
C ALA A 98 -11.09 -0.79 5.39
N THR A 99 -11.77 -1.89 5.69
CA THR A 99 -11.79 -2.50 7.03
C THR A 99 -11.01 -3.82 7.03
N PRO A 100 -10.50 -4.29 8.17
CA PRO A 100 -9.74 -5.54 8.20
C PRO A 100 -10.69 -6.74 8.06
N LEU A 101 -10.21 -7.77 7.40
CA LEU A 101 -10.83 -9.09 7.34
C LEU A 101 -10.01 -10.06 8.19
N GLY A 102 -10.71 -10.88 8.97
CA GLY A 102 -10.13 -11.94 9.78
C GLY A 102 -10.71 -13.30 9.41
N SER A 103 -10.17 -14.33 10.07
CA SER A 103 -10.65 -15.70 9.99
C SER A 103 -10.97 -16.20 11.39
N THR A 104 -12.00 -17.04 11.54
CA THR A 104 -12.35 -17.68 12.81
C THR A 104 -11.35 -18.77 13.22
N GLY A 105 -10.46 -19.21 12.32
CA GLY A 105 -9.42 -20.22 12.59
C GLY A 105 -9.90 -21.66 12.68
N ASP A 106 -11.09 -21.90 13.24
CA ASP A 106 -11.71 -23.23 13.41
C ASP A 106 -12.89 -23.41 12.44
N SER A 107 -12.60 -23.41 11.14
CA SER A 107 -13.62 -23.56 10.10
C SER A 107 -13.22 -24.65 9.11
N THR A 108 -14.22 -25.33 8.54
CA THR A 108 -14.01 -26.26 7.42
C THR A 108 -13.64 -25.54 6.11
N TYR A 109 -13.68 -24.21 6.10
CA TYR A 109 -13.28 -23.38 4.97
C TYR A 109 -11.78 -23.09 5.03
N ARG A 110 -11.13 -23.23 3.87
CA ARG A 110 -9.79 -22.71 3.63
C ARG A 110 -9.92 -21.23 3.29
N ILE A 111 -9.33 -20.38 4.12
CA ILE A 111 -9.32 -18.92 3.93
C ILE A 111 -7.89 -18.50 3.61
N THR A 112 -7.70 -17.96 2.41
CA THR A 112 -6.41 -17.51 1.90
C THR A 112 -6.41 -15.99 1.82
N PRO A 113 -5.56 -15.28 2.58
CA PRO A 113 -5.38 -13.84 2.42
C PRO A 113 -4.92 -13.49 1.00
N LEU A 114 -5.58 -12.53 0.36
CA LEU A 114 -5.25 -12.07 -0.99
C LEU A 114 -4.52 -10.74 -0.97
N LEU A 115 -5.04 -9.78 -0.21
CA LEU A 115 -4.48 -8.43 -0.07
C LEU A 115 -4.10 -8.20 1.39
N SER A 116 -2.85 -7.83 1.65
CA SER A 116 -2.39 -7.43 2.99
C SER A 116 -1.76 -6.04 2.95
N THR A 117 -2.07 -5.20 3.93
CA THR A 117 -1.41 -3.90 4.09
C THR A 117 0.09 -4.06 4.37
N SER A 118 0.81 -2.95 4.39
CA SER A 118 2.18 -2.93 4.86
C SER A 118 2.27 -3.30 6.37
N PRO A 119 3.46 -3.65 6.87
CA PRO A 119 3.70 -3.81 8.30
C PRO A 119 3.43 -2.54 9.13
N LYS A 120 3.44 -1.37 8.49
CA LYS A 120 3.15 -0.07 9.11
C LYS A 120 1.70 0.32 8.84
N SER A 121 0.77 -0.40 9.47
CA SER A 121 -0.65 -0.07 9.44
C SER A 121 -1.20 0.30 10.82
N ALA A 122 -2.38 0.90 10.84
CA ALA A 122 -3.13 1.29 12.03
C ALA A 122 -4.60 0.86 11.88
N LEU A 123 -5.23 0.53 13.01
CA LEU A 123 -6.67 0.32 13.11
C LEU A 123 -7.28 1.50 13.87
N LEU A 124 -8.21 2.20 13.23
CA LEU A 124 -8.84 3.40 13.76
C LEU A 124 -10.30 3.12 14.07
N SER A 125 -10.71 3.32 15.32
CA SER A 125 -12.09 3.12 15.74
C SER A 125 -13.03 4.08 15.00
N THR A 126 -14.18 3.56 14.58
CA THR A 126 -15.25 4.35 13.96
C THR A 126 -16.37 4.61 14.98
N PRO A 127 -17.10 5.75 14.90
CA PRO A 127 -16.96 6.82 13.93
C PRO A 127 -15.67 7.62 14.09
N LEU A 128 -15.06 8.01 12.98
CA LEU A 128 -13.79 8.73 12.94
C LEU A 128 -13.94 10.03 12.16
N GLN A 129 -13.53 11.15 12.72
CA GLN A 129 -13.37 12.39 11.97
C GLN A 129 -11.99 12.42 11.29
N LEU A 130 -11.98 12.54 9.97
CA LEU A 130 -10.80 12.61 9.14
C LEU A 130 -10.18 13.99 9.26
N ASP A 131 -8.98 14.04 9.82
CA ASP A 131 -8.14 15.22 9.81
C ASP A 131 -7.06 15.08 8.72
N ILE A 132 -7.23 15.84 7.63
CA ILE A 132 -6.29 15.90 6.51
C ILE A 132 -4.99 16.65 6.85
N GLN A 133 -4.96 17.37 7.96
CA GLN A 133 -3.79 18.10 8.45
C GLN A 133 -3.02 17.33 9.52
N LYS A 134 -3.54 16.16 9.95
CA LYS A 134 -2.86 15.30 10.91
C LYS A 134 -1.46 14.94 10.40
N GLN A 135 -0.45 15.19 11.24
CA GLN A 135 0.92 14.76 10.99
C GLN A 135 1.08 13.32 11.47
N TRP A 136 1.10 12.39 10.53
CA TRP A 136 1.31 10.97 10.81
C TRP A 136 2.78 10.68 11.13
N THR A 137 3.00 9.83 12.12
CA THR A 137 4.30 9.36 12.56
C THR A 137 4.33 7.82 12.56
N ASP A 138 5.52 7.22 12.60
CA ASP A 138 5.65 5.76 12.72
C ASP A 138 4.93 5.21 13.98
N ALA A 139 4.77 6.02 15.03
CA ALA A 139 4.07 5.63 16.26
C ALA A 139 2.55 5.48 16.08
N ASP A 140 1.97 6.05 15.02
CA ASP A 140 0.56 5.86 14.69
C ASP A 140 0.29 4.47 14.08
N PHE A 141 1.31 3.83 13.48
CA PHE A 141 1.17 2.62 12.66
C PHE A 141 1.68 1.35 13.37
N THR A 142 0.93 0.92 14.37
CA THR A 142 1.33 -0.17 15.29
C THR A 142 0.57 -1.49 15.12
N ALA A 143 -0.42 -1.56 14.23
CA ALA A 143 -1.31 -2.70 14.11
C ALA A 143 -0.74 -3.89 13.33
N GLY A 144 0.40 -3.73 12.64
CA GLY A 144 0.94 -4.75 11.74
C GLY A 144 0.10 -4.95 10.48
N PRO A 145 0.42 -5.93 9.61
CA PRO A 145 -0.33 -6.16 8.38
C PRO A 145 -1.80 -6.55 8.64
N GLN A 146 -2.73 -5.88 7.96
CA GLN A 146 -4.16 -6.15 7.96
C GLN A 146 -4.58 -6.76 6.63
N THR A 147 -5.38 -7.83 6.67
CA THR A 147 -5.92 -8.45 5.46
C THR A 147 -7.12 -7.65 4.95
N LEU A 148 -7.14 -7.27 3.67
CA LEU A 148 -8.20 -6.46 3.06
C LEU A 148 -9.05 -7.25 2.05
N ALA A 149 -8.58 -8.42 1.62
CA ALA A 149 -9.34 -9.35 0.79
C ALA A 149 -8.93 -10.79 1.10
N VAL A 150 -9.89 -11.72 0.99
CA VAL A 150 -9.66 -13.16 1.19
C VAL A 150 -10.35 -13.98 0.10
N ALA A 151 -9.71 -15.09 -0.28
CA ALA A 151 -10.35 -16.19 -1.01
C ALA A 151 -10.80 -17.24 0.00
N VAL A 152 -11.98 -17.80 -0.21
CA VAL A 152 -12.59 -18.81 0.65
C VAL A 152 -13.00 -19.99 -0.20
N GLU A 153 -12.49 -21.16 0.16
CA GLU A 153 -12.82 -22.43 -0.47
C GLU A 153 -13.36 -23.38 0.58
N GLY A 154 -14.44 -24.10 0.27
CA GLY A 154 -14.95 -25.09 1.21
C GLY A 154 -16.33 -25.63 0.84
N PRO A 155 -16.92 -26.43 1.74
CA PRO A 155 -18.24 -27.01 1.54
C PRO A 155 -19.32 -25.97 1.82
N PHE A 156 -19.64 -25.13 0.83
CA PHE A 156 -20.75 -24.19 0.94
C PHE A 156 -22.08 -24.94 0.82
N GLY A 157 -22.70 -25.29 1.95
CA GLY A 157 -23.93 -26.09 1.98
C GLY A 157 -23.69 -27.54 1.56
N ASN A 158 -24.51 -28.07 0.65
CA ASN A 158 -24.48 -29.49 0.25
C ASN A 158 -23.55 -29.79 -0.95
N GLY A 159 -22.83 -28.80 -1.49
CA GLY A 159 -21.97 -28.95 -2.67
C GLY A 159 -20.49 -28.81 -2.31
N GLY A 160 -19.66 -29.71 -2.81
CA GLY A 160 -18.21 -29.56 -2.77
C GLY A 160 -17.73 -28.58 -3.85
N GLY A 161 -16.74 -27.75 -3.53
CA GLY A 161 -16.00 -26.95 -4.51
C GLY A 161 -16.51 -25.55 -4.80
N ALA A 162 -17.44 -25.00 -4.02
CA ALA A 162 -17.81 -23.59 -4.15
C ALA A 162 -16.68 -22.69 -3.65
N ARG A 163 -16.55 -21.53 -4.30
CA ARG A 163 -15.48 -20.55 -4.10
C ARG A 163 -16.10 -19.19 -3.76
N MET A 164 -15.44 -18.41 -2.93
CA MET A 164 -15.87 -17.06 -2.61
C MET A 164 -14.66 -16.14 -2.52
N VAL A 165 -14.80 -14.92 -3.04
CA VAL A 165 -13.83 -13.85 -2.80
C VAL A 165 -14.53 -12.76 -2.01
N VAL A 166 -13.94 -12.32 -0.90
CA VAL A 166 -14.46 -11.25 -0.05
C VAL A 166 -13.47 -10.11 -0.04
N MET A 167 -13.95 -8.88 -0.27
CA MET A 167 -13.16 -7.65 -0.30
C MET A 167 -13.78 -6.61 0.64
N SER A 168 -12.92 -5.87 1.35
CA SER A 168 -13.32 -4.98 2.45
C SER A 168 -13.97 -3.66 2.03
N ASN A 169 -14.05 -3.35 0.74
CA ASN A 169 -14.78 -2.17 0.26
C ASN A 169 -15.28 -2.39 -1.18
N GLY A 170 -16.54 -2.04 -1.46
CA GLY A 170 -17.15 -2.12 -2.80
C GLY A 170 -16.68 -1.04 -3.78
N ASN A 171 -16.16 0.08 -3.27
CA ASN A 171 -15.81 1.24 -4.08
C ASN A 171 -14.43 1.13 -4.75
N PHE A 172 -13.70 0.02 -4.55
CA PHE A 172 -12.36 -0.16 -5.12
C PHE A 172 -12.39 -0.28 -6.66
N ALA A 173 -13.44 -0.85 -7.24
CA ALA A 173 -13.53 -1.13 -8.67
C ALA A 173 -14.43 -0.12 -9.44
N VAL A 174 -14.78 0.99 -8.80
CA VAL A 174 -15.51 2.11 -9.43
C VAL A 174 -14.66 3.37 -9.35
N ASN A 175 -14.86 4.31 -10.28
CA ASN A 175 -14.26 5.65 -10.15
C ASN A 175 -14.73 6.21 -8.80
N GLY A 176 -13.80 6.31 -7.84
CA GLY A 176 -14.13 6.73 -6.47
C GLY A 176 -14.78 8.13 -6.45
N GLU A 177 -15.36 8.48 -5.31
CA GLU A 177 -16.07 9.76 -5.10
C GLU A 177 -15.14 10.99 -5.08
N GLY A 178 -13.84 10.80 -5.31
CA GLY A 178 -12.85 11.88 -5.44
C GLY A 178 -12.83 12.48 -6.84
N GLN A 179 -12.82 13.82 -6.91
CA GLN A 179 -12.65 14.58 -8.15
C GLN A 179 -11.38 14.13 -8.90
N GLY A 180 -11.54 13.37 -10.00
CA GLY A 180 -10.50 13.14 -11.00
C GLY A 180 -9.64 11.88 -10.85
N GLY A 181 -10.00 10.92 -10.00
CA GLY A 181 -9.26 9.66 -9.88
C GLY A 181 -9.49 8.75 -11.09
N GLN A 182 -8.46 8.54 -11.91
CA GLN A 182 -8.46 7.44 -12.89
C GLN A 182 -8.56 6.11 -12.13
N LEU A 183 -9.54 5.28 -12.48
CA LEU A 183 -9.61 3.89 -12.03
C LEU A 183 -8.25 3.20 -12.16
N ASN A 184 -7.73 2.68 -11.06
CA ASN A 184 -6.51 1.89 -11.08
C ASN A 184 -6.78 0.61 -11.91
N PRO A 185 -6.02 0.37 -13.00
CA PRO A 185 -6.16 -0.85 -13.81
C PRO A 185 -6.07 -2.13 -12.98
N ASP A 186 -5.26 -2.17 -11.93
CA ASP A 186 -5.09 -3.35 -11.08
C ASP A 186 -6.29 -3.61 -10.18
N ASN A 187 -7.02 -2.58 -9.79
CA ASN A 187 -8.30 -2.76 -9.10
C ASN A 187 -9.32 -3.45 -10.02
N VAL A 188 -9.33 -3.10 -11.31
CA VAL A 188 -10.18 -3.76 -12.31
C VAL A 188 -9.71 -5.19 -12.56
N ASN A 189 -8.40 -5.41 -12.72
CA ASN A 189 -7.84 -6.74 -12.92
C ASN A 189 -8.11 -7.66 -11.72
N LEU A 190 -8.02 -7.15 -10.49
CA LEU A 190 -8.37 -7.90 -9.28
C LEU A 190 -9.82 -8.39 -9.31
N LEU A 191 -10.76 -7.52 -9.71
CA LEU A 191 -12.17 -7.89 -9.83
C LEU A 191 -12.37 -8.95 -10.94
N VAL A 192 -11.73 -8.76 -12.10
CA VAL A 192 -11.80 -9.72 -13.21
C VAL A 192 -11.24 -11.07 -12.80
N ASN A 193 -10.05 -11.11 -12.20
CA ASN A 193 -9.43 -12.35 -11.72
C ASN A 193 -10.30 -13.02 -10.63
N ALA A 194 -10.95 -12.24 -9.76
CA ALA A 194 -11.88 -12.76 -8.76
C ALA A 194 -13.08 -13.45 -9.42
N VAL A 195 -13.69 -12.81 -10.43
CA VAL A 195 -14.82 -13.38 -11.18
C VAL A 195 -14.40 -14.63 -11.95
N ASP A 196 -13.26 -14.59 -12.64
CA ASP A 196 -12.72 -15.72 -13.42
C ASP A 196 -12.42 -16.91 -12.51
N TRP A 197 -11.81 -16.68 -11.34
CA TRP A 197 -11.50 -17.73 -10.38
C TRP A 197 -12.76 -18.37 -9.77
N VAL A 198 -13.75 -17.56 -9.41
CA VAL A 198 -15.05 -18.03 -8.88
C VAL A 198 -15.87 -18.78 -9.94
N SER A 199 -15.63 -18.48 -11.22
CA SER A 199 -16.28 -19.11 -12.38
C SER A 199 -15.51 -20.31 -12.95
N ASP A 200 -14.42 -20.71 -12.30
CA ASP A 200 -13.53 -21.81 -12.71
C ASP A 200 -12.86 -21.61 -14.09
N GLN A 201 -12.59 -20.36 -14.47
CA GLN A 201 -11.88 -19.98 -15.70
C GLN A 201 -10.41 -19.61 -15.45
N THR A 202 -9.77 -20.25 -14.47
CA THR A 202 -8.41 -19.90 -14.00
C THR A 202 -7.32 -20.02 -15.06
N GLY A 203 -7.50 -20.87 -16.08
CA GLY A 203 -6.54 -21.03 -17.18
C GLY A 203 -6.33 -19.78 -18.04
N LEU A 204 -7.25 -18.80 -18.00
CA LEU A 204 -7.11 -17.52 -18.71
C LEU A 204 -6.33 -16.46 -17.91
N ILE A 205 -6.19 -16.65 -16.59
CA ILE A 205 -5.55 -15.69 -15.67
C ILE A 205 -4.01 -15.78 -15.79
N GLU A 206 -3.46 -16.99 -15.84
CA GLU A 206 -2.00 -17.23 -15.89
C GLU A 206 -1.31 -16.65 -17.13
N LEU A 207 -2.06 -16.42 -18.22
CA LEU A 207 -1.53 -15.87 -19.48
C LEU A 207 -1.35 -14.35 -19.45
N ARG A 208 -1.93 -13.64 -18.46
CA ARG A 208 -1.86 -12.16 -18.36
C ARG A 208 -0.72 -11.65 -17.48
N GLY A 209 -0.26 -12.44 -16.51
CA GLY A 209 0.62 -12.00 -15.41
C GLY A 209 2.14 -11.99 -15.68
N LYS A 210 2.61 -12.13 -16.93
CA LYS A 210 4.06 -12.24 -17.23
C LYS A 210 4.76 -10.90 -17.50
N GLY A 211 4.25 -9.80 -16.94
CA GLY A 211 4.81 -8.45 -17.10
C GLY A 211 5.31 -7.88 -15.78
N VAL A 212 6.65 -7.73 -15.69
CA VAL A 212 7.43 -6.82 -14.82
C VAL A 212 6.96 -6.65 -13.35
N ASP A 213 7.60 -7.38 -12.44
CA ASP A 213 7.49 -7.16 -10.99
C ASP A 213 7.89 -5.73 -10.57
N TYR A 214 6.99 -5.03 -9.89
CA TYR A 214 7.32 -3.82 -9.13
C TYR A 214 8.12 -4.23 -7.89
N ARG A 215 9.41 -3.87 -7.84
CA ARG A 215 10.22 -3.94 -6.62
C ARG A 215 10.14 -2.59 -5.91
N PRO A 216 9.24 -2.38 -4.94
CA PRO A 216 9.27 -1.16 -4.14
C PRO A 216 10.65 -1.05 -3.49
N LEU A 217 11.23 0.15 -3.56
CA LEU A 217 12.49 0.43 -2.87
C LEU A 217 12.23 0.34 -1.36
N ASP A 218 12.92 -0.58 -0.68
CA ASP A 218 12.84 -0.71 0.78
C ASP A 218 12.96 0.66 1.46
N GLU A 219 12.04 0.98 2.36
CA GLU A 219 12.10 2.18 3.19
C GLU A 219 13.31 2.07 4.14
N LEU A 220 14.44 2.64 3.73
CA LEU A 220 15.61 2.76 4.58
C LEU A 220 15.29 3.67 5.77
N THR A 221 15.53 3.16 6.99
CA THR A 221 15.42 3.90 8.26
C THR A 221 16.00 5.31 8.16
N ASP A 222 15.30 6.33 8.68
CA ASP A 222 15.63 7.76 8.48
C ASP A 222 17.09 8.14 8.78
N ALA A 223 17.70 7.49 9.77
CA ALA A 223 19.11 7.67 10.12
C ALA A 223 20.06 7.25 8.98
N ARG A 224 19.76 6.14 8.29
CA ARG A 224 20.57 5.61 7.18
C ARG A 224 20.39 6.47 5.93
N ARG A 225 19.16 6.96 5.68
CA ARG A 225 18.86 7.91 4.60
C ARG A 225 19.59 9.24 4.82
N SER A 226 19.61 9.77 6.04
CA SER A 226 20.35 10.99 6.37
C SER A 226 21.86 10.81 6.21
N GLY A 227 22.41 9.70 6.72
CA GLY A 227 23.83 9.37 6.57
C GLY A 227 24.28 9.27 5.11
N LEU A 228 23.49 8.58 4.27
CA LEU A 228 23.78 8.46 2.83
C LEU A 228 23.71 9.81 2.11
N LYS A 229 22.77 10.69 2.48
CA LYS A 229 22.67 12.04 1.92
C LYS A 229 23.90 12.89 2.28
N TRP A 230 24.32 12.90 3.54
CA TRP A 230 25.50 13.64 3.99
C TRP A 230 26.79 13.08 3.40
N LEU A 231 26.90 11.76 3.28
CA LEU A 231 28.04 11.12 2.63
C LEU A 231 28.15 11.53 1.17
N ASN A 232 27.05 11.48 0.41
CA ASN A 232 27.06 11.86 -1.00
C ASN A 232 27.32 13.37 -1.22
N LEU A 233 26.97 14.21 -0.25
CA LEU A 233 27.24 15.65 -0.28
C LEU A 233 28.69 15.99 0.10
N LEU A 234 29.23 15.38 1.14
CA LEU A 234 30.54 15.74 1.69
C LEU A 234 31.70 15.05 0.98
N LEU A 235 31.49 13.84 0.43
CA LEU A 235 32.55 13.07 -0.23
C LEU A 235 33.20 13.83 -1.41
N PRO A 236 32.46 14.45 -2.35
CA PRO A 236 33.07 15.20 -3.45
C PRO A 236 33.88 16.41 -2.97
N ILE A 237 33.36 17.13 -1.95
CA ILE A 237 34.02 18.31 -1.37
C ILE A 237 35.33 17.89 -0.68
N ALA A 238 35.29 16.82 0.10
CA ALA A 238 36.45 16.28 0.80
C ALA A 238 37.55 15.84 -0.19
N LEU A 239 37.19 15.20 -1.31
CA LEU A 239 38.14 14.81 -2.35
C LEU A 239 38.84 16.02 -2.98
N VAL A 240 38.11 17.11 -3.26
CA VAL A 240 38.70 18.34 -3.81
C VAL A 240 39.67 18.99 -2.81
N VAL A 241 39.29 19.07 -1.54
CA VAL A 241 40.15 19.65 -0.49
C VAL A 241 41.41 18.81 -0.29
N LEU A 242 41.28 17.48 -0.20
CA LEU A 242 42.41 16.57 -0.07
C LEU A 242 43.35 16.67 -1.28
N TYR A 243 42.80 16.71 -2.49
CA TYR A 243 43.59 16.92 -3.70
C TYR A 243 44.32 18.28 -3.67
N GLY A 244 43.64 19.34 -3.22
CA GLY A 244 44.23 20.67 -3.06
C GLY A 244 45.40 20.68 -2.09
N LEU A 245 45.24 20.07 -0.91
CA LEU A 245 46.29 19.95 0.11
C LEU A 245 47.47 19.10 -0.36
N PHE A 246 47.18 17.96 -0.99
CA PHE A 246 48.19 17.08 -1.58
C PHE A 246 49.01 17.82 -2.64
N ARG A 247 48.34 18.50 -3.58
CA ARG A 247 49.00 19.31 -4.62
C ARG A 247 49.85 20.43 -4.02
N MET A 248 49.38 21.05 -2.93
CA MET A 248 50.11 22.11 -2.24
C MET A 248 51.36 21.59 -1.53
N GLN A 249 51.28 20.44 -0.85
CA GLN A 249 52.45 19.80 -0.23
C GLN A 249 53.47 19.34 -1.28
N TRP A 250 53.02 18.73 -2.38
CA TRP A 250 53.88 18.33 -3.48
C TRP A 250 54.64 19.52 -4.08
N ARG A 251 53.95 20.64 -4.32
CA ARG A 251 54.57 21.89 -4.80
C ARG A 251 55.57 22.47 -3.80
N ARG A 252 55.30 22.37 -2.49
CA ARG A 252 56.23 22.79 -1.44
C ARG A 252 57.49 21.91 -1.41
N GLY A 253 57.37 20.61 -1.63
CA GLY A 253 58.50 19.69 -1.76
C GLY A 253 59.41 20.03 -2.94
N GLN A 254 58.83 20.30 -4.13
CA GLN A 254 59.60 20.70 -5.31
C GLN A 254 60.33 22.04 -5.13
N ARG A 255 59.75 23.00 -4.39
CA ARG A 255 60.42 24.27 -4.06
C ARG A 255 61.63 24.08 -3.14
N ARG A 256 61.53 23.18 -2.17
CA ARG A 256 62.65 22.84 -1.27
C ARG A 256 63.78 22.11 -2.00
N ALA A 257 63.44 21.20 -2.93
CA ALA A 257 64.42 20.50 -3.76
C ALA A 257 65.23 21.45 -4.67
N ARG A 258 64.64 22.55 -5.15
CA ARG A 258 65.33 23.58 -5.95
C ARG A 258 66.22 24.54 -5.14
N MET A 259 66.12 24.51 -3.81
CA MET A 259 66.88 25.37 -2.89
C MET A 259 67.98 24.61 -2.15
N ALA A 260 68.21 23.33 -2.51
CA ALA A 260 69.32 22.55 -1.98
C ALA A 260 70.64 22.97 -2.66
N PRO A 261 71.72 23.23 -1.89
CA PRO A 261 73.01 23.62 -2.48
C PRO A 261 73.58 22.45 -3.30
N GLY A 262 73.65 22.63 -4.62
CA GLY A 262 74.19 21.66 -5.58
C GLY A 262 73.37 21.41 -6.86
N HIS A 263 72.23 22.08 -7.08
CA HIS A 263 71.45 21.90 -8.31
C HIS A 263 72.03 22.72 -9.47
N VAL A 264 72.76 22.07 -10.38
CA VAL A 264 73.17 22.63 -11.68
C VAL A 264 72.02 22.42 -12.66
N ALA A 265 71.66 23.49 -13.39
CA ALA A 265 70.55 23.54 -14.34
C ALA A 265 70.73 22.61 -15.55
#